data_AF-K2DAQ0-F1
#
_entry.id   AF-K2DAQ0-F1
#
_cell.length_a   1.000
_cell.length_b   1.000
_cell.length_c   1.000
_cell.angle_alpha   90.00
_cell.angle_beta   90.00
_cell.angle_gamma   90.00
#
_symmetry.space_group_name_H-M   'P 1'
#
loop_
_entity.id
_entity.type
_entity.pdbx_description
1 polymer ?
#
loop_
_entity_poly.entity_id
_entity_poly.type
_entity_poly.pdbx_seq_one_letter_code
_entity_poly.pdbx_strand_id
1 'polypeptide(L)'
;MTLVDSFSFGDVIEYMEDKYIFLVPSLHFVYIAKILSDSETKIFNKMYQSHLKKGEPVEEKMVFWFVRLTCEDFKGQLAHLANAQKDVIYSKWFRKDNSARINKEDLGSLKKEILEKRTWPELKDLVKDITV
;
A
#
# COMPACT_ATOMS: atom_id res chain seq x y z
N MET A 1 -14.38 -21.60 -4.48
CA MET A 1 -14.08 -20.16 -4.52
C MET A 1 -13.24 -19.86 -3.30
N THR A 2 -11.95 -19.63 -3.48
CA THR A 2 -11.05 -19.32 -2.37
C THR A 2 -11.22 -17.85 -1.98
N LEU A 3 -11.12 -17.50 -0.69
CA LEU A 3 -11.24 -16.11 -0.22
C LEU A 3 -10.32 -15.12 -0.97
N VAL A 4 -9.20 -15.61 -1.51
CA VAL A 4 -8.25 -14.86 -2.35
C VAL A 4 -8.88 -14.33 -3.65
N ASP A 5 -9.88 -15.01 -4.20
CA ASP A 5 -10.58 -14.61 -5.44
C ASP A 5 -11.54 -13.42 -5.23
N SER A 6 -11.66 -12.92 -3.99
CA SER A 6 -12.59 -11.84 -3.62
C SER A 6 -11.96 -10.45 -3.54
N PHE A 7 -10.63 -10.36 -3.60
CA PHE A 7 -9.89 -9.10 -3.49
C PHE A 7 -9.27 -8.68 -4.83
N SER A 8 -9.42 -7.41 -5.16
CA SER A 8 -8.86 -6.75 -6.34
C SER A 8 -7.87 -5.67 -5.91
N PHE A 9 -6.91 -5.36 -6.79
CA PHE A 9 -5.99 -4.25 -6.59
C PHE A 9 -6.77 -2.97 -6.28
N GLY A 10 -6.43 -2.32 -5.16
CA GLY A 10 -7.10 -1.12 -4.70
C GLY A 10 -8.22 -1.32 -3.70
N ASP A 11 -8.63 -2.57 -3.44
CA ASP A 11 -9.62 -2.84 -2.40
C ASP A 11 -9.09 -2.42 -1.03
N VAL A 12 -9.92 -1.70 -0.27
CA VAL A 12 -9.61 -1.38 1.12
C VAL A 12 -9.89 -2.61 1.97
N ILE A 13 -8.93 -2.97 2.79
CA ILE A 13 -9.01 -4.07 3.74
C ILE A 13 -8.76 -3.54 5.16
N GLU A 14 -9.38 -4.18 6.13
CA GLU A 14 -9.09 -3.98 7.54
C GLU A 14 -8.43 -5.24 8.09
N TYR A 15 -7.40 -5.06 8.91
CA TYR A 15 -6.71 -6.13 9.62
C TYR A 15 -6.11 -5.61 10.93
N MET A 16 -6.51 -6.21 12.06
CA MET A 16 -6.05 -5.80 13.40
C MET A 16 -6.18 -4.28 13.65
N GLU A 17 -7.37 -3.72 13.36
CA GLU A 17 -7.72 -2.29 13.53
C GLU A 17 -7.02 -1.31 12.56
N ASP A 18 -6.03 -1.77 11.80
CA ASP A 18 -5.39 -1.01 10.75
C ASP A 18 -6.13 -1.17 9.41
N LYS A 19 -6.07 -0.12 8.58
CA LYS A 19 -6.56 -0.16 7.20
C LYS A 19 -5.41 -0.29 6.22
N TYR A 20 -5.63 -1.05 5.16
CA TYR A 20 -4.67 -1.27 4.09
C TYR A 20 -5.36 -1.23 2.74
N ILE A 21 -4.55 -1.04 1.69
CA ILE A 21 -4.94 -1.22 0.30
C ILE A 21 -4.39 -2.57 -0.15
N PHE A 22 -5.26 -3.45 -0.61
CA PHE A 22 -4.84 -4.71 -1.22
C PHE A 22 -4.14 -4.44 -2.55
N LEU A 23 -2.95 -5.01 -2.75
CA LEU A 23 -2.23 -4.88 -4.03
C LEU A 23 -2.37 -6.17 -4.83
N VAL A 24 -1.72 -7.24 -4.39
CA VAL A 24 -1.68 -8.53 -5.10
C VAL A 24 -1.15 -9.64 -4.19
N PRO A 25 -1.64 -10.89 -4.30
CA PRO A 25 -1.05 -12.01 -3.59
C PRO A 25 0.13 -12.60 -4.36
N SER A 26 1.09 -13.19 -3.64
CA SER A 26 2.17 -14.00 -4.21
C SER A 26 2.13 -15.44 -3.69
N LEU A 27 3.17 -16.23 -3.94
CA LEU A 27 3.26 -17.59 -3.39
C LEU A 27 3.40 -17.56 -1.86
N HIS A 28 4.16 -16.61 -1.32
CA HIS A 28 4.55 -16.56 0.09
C HIS A 28 3.91 -15.43 0.88
N PHE A 29 3.54 -14.35 0.19
CA PHE A 29 3.08 -13.12 0.82
C PHE A 29 1.80 -12.61 0.18
N VAL A 30 1.20 -11.63 0.84
CA VAL A 30 0.28 -10.70 0.18
C VAL A 30 0.87 -9.32 0.27
N TYR A 31 1.03 -8.68 -0.88
CA TYR A 31 1.45 -7.29 -0.95
C TYR A 31 0.25 -6.39 -0.66
N ILE A 32 0.47 -5.46 0.26
CA ILE A 32 -0.53 -4.52 0.75
C ILE A 32 0.13 -3.15 0.91
N ALA A 33 -0.65 -2.08 1.00
CA ALA A 33 -0.15 -0.78 1.43
C ALA A 33 -0.87 -0.36 2.71
N LYS A 34 -0.14 -0.22 3.83
CA LYS A 34 -0.74 0.26 5.09
C LYS A 34 -1.13 1.72 4.92
N ILE A 35 -2.39 2.05 5.19
CA ILE A 35 -2.86 3.42 5.27
C ILE A 35 -2.48 3.94 6.66
N LEU A 36 -1.43 4.76 6.71
CA LEU A 36 -0.92 5.32 7.95
C LEU A 36 -1.91 6.31 8.54
N SER A 37 -2.13 6.24 9.86
CA SER A 37 -2.87 7.27 10.60
C SER A 37 -2.26 8.67 10.42
N ASP A 38 -2.99 9.71 10.82
CA ASP A 38 -2.49 11.09 10.74
C ASP A 38 -1.21 11.31 11.55
N SER A 39 -1.09 10.66 12.71
CA SER A 39 0.10 10.75 13.57
C SER A 39 1.30 10.07 12.91
N GLU A 40 1.14 8.84 12.42
CA GLU A 40 2.16 8.10 11.67
C GLU A 40 2.58 8.87 10.41
N THR A 41 1.61 9.40 9.66
CA THR A 41 1.83 10.22 8.46
C THR A 41 2.71 11.44 8.77
N LYS A 42 2.45 12.16 9.87
CA LYS A 42 3.26 13.31 10.28
C LYS A 42 4.69 12.89 10.62
N ILE A 43 4.86 11.77 11.34
CA ILE A 43 6.16 11.23 11.71
C ILE A 43 6.95 10.85 10.45
N PHE A 44 6.35 10.10 9.54
CA PHE A 44 6.99 9.67 8.29
C PHE A 44 7.37 10.85 7.42
N ASN A 45 6.51 11.86 7.29
CA ASN A 45 6.83 13.08 6.54
C ASN A 45 8.01 13.83 7.16
N LYS A 46 8.04 14.00 8.49
CA LYS A 46 9.16 14.66 9.16
C LYS A 46 10.47 13.91 8.94
N MET A 47 10.43 12.58 9.02
CA MET A 47 11.57 11.71 8.76
C MET A 47 12.04 11.84 7.30
N TYR A 48 11.13 11.69 6.33
CA TYR A 48 11.43 11.83 4.90
C TYR A 48 12.07 13.18 4.57
N GLN A 49 11.50 14.29 5.07
CA GLN A 49 12.06 15.63 4.87
C GLN A 49 13.44 15.82 5.52
N SER A 50 13.68 15.18 6.67
CA SER A 50 14.99 15.18 7.31
C SER A 50 16.05 14.49 6.46
N HIS A 51 15.72 13.32 5.89
CA HIS A 51 16.62 12.59 5.00
C HIS A 51 16.89 13.33 3.69
N LEU A 52 15.86 13.94 3.09
CA LEU A 52 16.03 14.79 1.91
C LEU A 52 16.97 15.97 2.17
N LYS A 53 16.85 16.65 3.31
CA LYS A 53 17.74 17.77 3.69
C LYS A 53 19.19 17.34 3.85
N LYS A 54 19.44 16.07 4.20
CA LYS A 54 20.77 15.49 4.32
C LYS A 54 21.32 14.97 2.98
N GLY A 55 20.54 15.03 1.90
CA GLY A 55 20.92 14.49 0.60
C GLY A 55 21.00 12.96 0.58
N GLU A 56 20.28 12.29 1.47
CA GLU A 56 20.28 10.83 1.50
C GLU A 56 19.37 10.26 0.40
N PRO A 57 19.71 9.10 -0.20
CA PRO A 57 18.92 8.46 -1.25
C PRO A 57 17.67 7.82 -0.64
N VAL A 58 16.61 8.62 -0.47
CA VAL A 58 15.36 8.20 0.18
C VAL A 58 14.65 7.10 -0.59
N GLU A 59 14.74 7.12 -1.92
CA GLU A 59 14.16 6.14 -2.83
C GLU A 59 14.72 4.72 -2.62
N GLU A 60 15.92 4.60 -2.07
CA GLU A 60 16.53 3.30 -1.79
C GLU A 60 16.04 2.67 -0.48
N LYS A 61 15.36 3.43 0.37
CA LYS A 61 14.97 2.99 1.70
C LYS A 61 13.51 2.56 1.74
N MET A 62 13.29 1.30 2.09
CA MET A 62 11.95 0.69 2.18
C MET A 62 10.95 1.48 3.03
N VAL A 63 11.43 2.18 4.07
CA VAL A 63 10.59 3.03 4.93
C VAL A 63 9.96 4.23 4.19
N PHE A 64 10.49 4.58 3.01
CA PHE A 64 10.00 5.67 2.18
C PHE A 64 9.29 5.20 0.91
N TRP A 65 8.96 3.91 0.81
CA TRP A 65 8.12 3.38 -0.25
C TRP A 65 6.66 3.63 0.09
N PHE A 66 6.17 4.82 -0.24
CA PHE A 66 4.80 5.22 0.02
C PHE A 66 4.27 6.16 -1.04
N VAL A 67 2.94 6.26 -1.12
CA VAL A 67 2.27 7.34 -1.84
C VAL A 67 1.41 8.16 -0.90
N ARG A 68 1.15 9.42 -1.25
CA ARG A 68 0.17 10.24 -0.54
C ARG A 68 -1.19 10.09 -1.22
N LEU A 69 -2.20 9.74 -0.44
CA LEU A 69 -3.57 9.57 -0.93
C LEU A 69 -4.31 10.91 -1.04
N THR A 70 -5.16 11.01 -2.04
CA THR A 70 -5.98 12.19 -2.37
C THR A 70 -7.47 11.89 -2.29
N CYS A 71 -7.87 10.62 -2.26
CA CYS A 71 -9.24 10.18 -2.08
C CYS A 71 -9.86 10.72 -0.78
N GLU A 72 -11.19 10.88 -0.79
CA GLU A 72 -11.94 11.53 0.28
C GLU A 72 -11.74 10.84 1.65
N ASP A 73 -11.79 9.52 1.67
CA ASP A 73 -11.71 8.70 2.89
C ASP A 73 -10.34 8.78 3.59
N PHE A 74 -9.27 9.05 2.84
CA PHE A 74 -7.88 8.97 3.34
C PHE A 74 -7.03 10.19 2.97
N LYS A 75 -7.69 11.32 2.75
CA LYS A 75 -7.05 12.51 2.17
C LYS A 75 -5.84 12.96 2.98
N GLY A 76 -4.67 12.97 2.34
CA GLY A 76 -3.41 13.43 2.93
C GLY A 76 -2.66 12.37 3.72
N GLN A 77 -3.24 11.19 3.97
CA GLN A 77 -2.57 10.05 4.59
C GLN A 77 -1.58 9.40 3.61
N LEU A 78 -0.61 8.67 4.15
CA LEU A 78 0.34 7.89 3.34
C LEU A 78 -0.11 6.44 3.25
N ALA A 79 -0.07 5.86 2.05
CA ALA A 79 -0.13 4.43 1.83
C ALA A 79 1.29 3.87 1.71
N HIS A 80 1.79 3.23 2.77
CA HIS A 80 3.14 2.68 2.86
C HIS A 80 3.17 1.22 2.40
N LEU A 81 4.03 0.90 1.44
CA LEU A 81 4.14 -0.45 0.87
C LEU A 81 4.65 -1.45 1.92
N ALA A 82 3.90 -2.52 2.08
CA ALA A 82 4.15 -3.58 3.04
C ALA A 82 3.86 -4.96 2.42
N ASN A 83 4.18 -6.00 3.17
CA ASN A 83 3.72 -7.34 2.88
C ASN A 83 3.28 -8.00 4.19
N ALA A 84 2.40 -8.99 4.05
CA ALA A 84 1.99 -9.85 5.15
C ALA A 84 2.17 -11.31 4.73
N GLN A 85 2.28 -12.21 5.71
CA GLN A 85 2.30 -13.65 5.42
C GLN A 85 1.03 -14.05 4.68
N LYS A 86 1.13 -14.94 3.69
CA LYS A 86 -0.02 -15.27 2.83
C LYS A 86 -1.23 -15.79 3.60
N ASP A 87 -1.01 -16.50 4.69
CA ASP A 87 -2.07 -17.08 5.53
C ASP A 87 -2.96 -16.02 6.21
N VAL A 88 -2.51 -14.77 6.33
CA VAL A 88 -3.33 -13.69 6.91
C VAL A 88 -4.63 -13.46 6.14
N ILE A 89 -4.67 -13.74 4.83
CA ILE A 89 -5.90 -13.55 4.03
C ILE A 89 -7.02 -14.53 4.39
N TYR A 90 -6.68 -15.62 5.09
CA TYR A 90 -7.65 -16.58 5.62
C TYR A 90 -8.05 -16.26 7.07
N SER A 91 -7.45 -15.22 7.65
CA SER A 91 -7.83 -14.73 8.97
C SER A 91 -9.22 -14.12 8.92
N LYS A 92 -10.04 -14.42 9.93
CA LYS A 92 -11.35 -13.76 10.13
C LYS A 92 -11.24 -12.25 10.34
N TRP A 93 -10.06 -11.76 10.72
CA TRP A 93 -9.79 -10.34 10.91
C TRP A 93 -9.38 -9.65 9.62
N PHE A 94 -9.08 -10.39 8.54
CA PHE A 94 -8.75 -9.83 7.24
C PHE A 94 -10.03 -9.68 6.43
N ARG A 95 -10.59 -8.47 6.42
CA ARG A 95 -11.92 -8.22 5.85
C ARG A 95 -11.88 -7.06 4.87
N LYS A 96 -12.66 -7.17 3.79
CA LYS A 96 -12.87 -6.06 2.86
C LYS A 96 -13.70 -4.97 3.54
N ASP A 97 -13.21 -3.74 3.52
CA ASP A 97 -13.96 -2.56 3.92
C ASP A 97 -14.63 -1.95 2.68
N ASN A 98 -15.92 -2.21 2.51
CA ASN A 98 -16.69 -1.70 1.38
C ASN A 98 -17.16 -0.24 1.57
N SER A 99 -16.93 0.35 2.75
CA SER A 99 -17.35 1.72 3.05
C SER A 99 -16.37 2.77 2.54
N ALA A 100 -15.10 2.41 2.36
CA ALA A 100 -14.05 3.29 1.87
C ALA A 100 -13.58 2.88 0.47
N ARG A 101 -13.11 3.84 -0.33
CA ARG A 101 -12.63 3.59 -1.69
C ARG A 101 -11.40 4.42 -2.03
N ILE A 102 -10.48 3.78 -2.74
CA ILE A 102 -9.34 4.46 -3.37
C ILE A 102 -9.78 4.96 -4.75
N ASN A 103 -9.53 6.24 -5.03
CA ASN A 103 -9.89 6.82 -6.32
C ASN A 103 -8.91 6.37 -7.41
N LYS A 104 -9.29 6.57 -8.68
CA LYS A 104 -8.48 6.15 -9.83
C LYS A 104 -7.09 6.82 -9.86
N GLU A 105 -7.00 8.07 -9.42
CA GLU A 105 -5.75 8.84 -9.40
C GLU A 105 -4.74 8.25 -8.40
N ASP A 106 -5.20 7.88 -7.21
CA ASP A 106 -4.40 7.24 -6.17
C ASP A 106 -3.98 5.83 -6.59
N LEU A 107 -4.86 5.05 -7.25
CA LEU A 107 -4.51 3.75 -7.81
C LEU A 107 -3.43 3.87 -8.89
N GLY A 108 -3.56 4.87 -9.78
CA GLY A 108 -2.53 5.21 -10.76
C GLY A 108 -1.20 5.58 -10.11
N SER A 109 -1.25 6.39 -9.05
CA SER A 109 -0.07 6.81 -8.29
C SER A 109 0.61 5.64 -7.57
N LEU A 110 -0.17 4.75 -6.95
CA LEU A 110 0.32 3.50 -6.34
C LEU A 110 1.02 2.62 -7.37
N LYS A 111 0.35 2.35 -8.50
CA LYS A 111 0.93 1.52 -9.56
C LYS A 111 2.22 2.15 -10.10
N LYS A 112 2.24 3.47 -10.31
CA LYS A 112 3.42 4.22 -10.75
C LYS A 112 4.57 4.12 -9.75
N GLU A 113 4.30 4.33 -8.46
CA GLU A 113 5.29 4.19 -7.38
C GLU A 113 5.93 2.80 -7.39
N ILE A 114 5.10 1.76 -7.52
CA ILE A 114 5.55 0.37 -7.56
C ILE A 114 6.45 0.12 -8.78
N LEU A 115 6.02 0.54 -9.98
CA LEU A 115 6.71 0.22 -11.23
C LEU A 115 7.98 1.04 -11.44
N GLU A 116 7.94 2.35 -11.15
CA GLU A 116 9.02 3.27 -11.49
C GLU A 116 10.10 3.35 -10.41
N LYS A 117 9.74 3.25 -9.12
CA LYS A 117 10.71 3.37 -8.03
C LYS A 117 11.31 2.03 -7.62
N ARG A 118 12.33 2.08 -6.78
CA ARG A 118 12.92 0.87 -6.19
C ARG A 118 11.89 0.25 -5.25
N THR A 119 11.47 -0.97 -5.53
CA THR A 119 10.51 -1.78 -4.75
C THR A 119 10.86 -3.26 -4.92
N TRP A 120 9.99 -4.18 -4.47
CA TRP A 120 10.17 -5.61 -4.73
C TRP A 120 10.02 -5.94 -6.23
N PRO A 121 11.02 -6.57 -6.89
CA PRO A 121 10.94 -6.92 -8.31
C PRO A 121 9.71 -7.78 -8.65
N GLU A 122 9.42 -8.78 -7.81
CA GLU A 122 8.24 -9.65 -7.98
C GLU A 122 6.93 -8.84 -7.96
N LEU A 123 6.81 -7.86 -7.07
CA LEU A 123 5.63 -7.00 -7.03
C LEU A 123 5.46 -6.23 -8.35
N LYS A 124 6.54 -5.72 -8.95
CA LYS A 124 6.47 -5.03 -10.25
C LYS A 124 5.90 -5.94 -11.34
N ASP A 125 6.40 -7.17 -11.41
CA ASP A 125 5.93 -8.14 -12.39
C ASP A 125 4.47 -8.52 -12.20
N LEU A 126 4.00 -8.58 -10.95
CA LEU A 126 2.61 -8.91 -10.63
C LEU A 126 1.63 -7.76 -10.92
N VAL A 127 2.06 -6.49 -10.83
CA VAL A 127 1.15 -5.34 -11.03
C VAL A 127 1.19 -4.71 -12.42
N LYS A 128 2.19 -5.02 -13.25
CA LYS A 128 2.39 -4.33 -14.55
C LYS A 128 1.17 -4.37 -15.47
N ASP A 129 0.45 -5.49 -15.48
CA ASP A 129 -0.70 -5.73 -16.37
C ASP A 129 -2.05 -5.35 -15.75
N ILE A 130 -2.08 -4.91 -14.49
CA ILE A 130 -3.32 -4.52 -13.80
C ILE A 130 -3.84 -3.19 -14.37
N THR A 131 -5.09 -3.14 -14.83
CA THR A 131 -5.71 -1.89 -15.30
C THR A 131 -6.31 -1.12 -14.12
N VAL A 132 -6.02 0.18 -14.03
CA VAL A 132 -6.53 1.11 -13.00
C VAL A 132 -7.36 2.22 -13.64
#